data_AF-A0A953X2Y2-F1
#
_entry.id   AF-A0A953X2Y2-F1
#
_cell.length_a   1.000
_cell.length_b   1.000
_cell.length_c   1.000
_cell.angle_alpha   90.00
_cell.angle_beta   90.00
_cell.angle_gamma   90.00
#
_symmetry.space_group_name_H-M   'P 1'
#
loop_
_entity.id
_entity.type
_entity.pdbx_description
1 polymer ?
#
loop_
_entity_poly.entity_id
_entity_poly.type
_entity_poly.pdbx_seq_one_letter_code
_entity_poly.pdbx_strand_id
1 'polypeptide(L)'
;MTEKDQISGTAGSDPAQAFSPLLEARQLVREKRYHEAHALARSVAERDPDQTDAYYVLGIIAYEHRDFVRALKLFEVAVQKGHPEPGPHVQAARCLVQLSKPKEALAHIEAAKMLNPSDNFTLSSIGVTLSWLDRHSEAVTFHRKATQVSPDNALSFFNLGSSLQFVGDFDGAKDAYRACLKLSPGFAPALAHLTLITKQTAENNDLPALEAAWQKRHPADTEGGLQIAQAIAKVYEDLGEPEPAMAWFDKGKALVRQVLPDRRDRDRTSFEAAKTLARTLQQKTDAPADGPLFIVGLPRSGTTLVDRILSSHSQVIAAGERSDFGTCLHRAIGIATDDFLDPQVIARAAKIDLSVVGKRYIDSLRAILNSTQRFTDKLPVNLFFVPAILAALPSARVVCLRRHPADSALSIYRQLFTLNAKHYRFAYDLESLAEYVAEFNDLVEAYVSALPASRFTVVDYETLIDNPEAEIRRLLEFSGLSFEQACLDFQDNPAPVATASVAQVRQPIYTSSRGRWKRYEAPLRPALRILRERGWLAEDA
;
A
#
# COMPACT_ATOMS: atom_id res chain seq x y z
N MET A 1 32.16 -21.69 -65.84
CA MET A 1 30.89 -21.18 -66.36
C MET A 1 29.79 -22.10 -65.87
N THR A 2 28.90 -21.57 -65.01
CA THR A 2 27.44 -21.88 -64.84
C THR A 2 27.01 -23.34 -64.65
N GLU A 3 26.08 -23.75 -63.78
CA GLU A 3 25.12 -23.19 -62.82
C GLU A 3 24.60 -24.43 -62.03
N LYS A 4 24.68 -24.48 -60.69
CA LYS A 4 23.56 -24.28 -59.74
C LYS A 4 22.16 -24.68 -60.24
N ASP A 5 21.63 -25.76 -59.67
CA ASP A 5 20.32 -25.74 -59.00
C ASP A 5 20.18 -26.95 -58.05
N GLN A 6 20.23 -26.66 -56.74
CA GLN A 6 19.84 -27.59 -55.69
C GLN A 6 18.83 -26.90 -54.77
N ILE A 7 17.69 -27.57 -54.70
CA ILE A 7 16.57 -27.46 -53.78
C ILE A 7 17.05 -27.15 -52.34
N SER A 8 16.54 -26.08 -51.73
CA SER A 8 16.52 -25.96 -50.26
C SER A 8 15.17 -25.43 -49.80
N GLY A 9 14.55 -26.22 -48.93
CA GLY A 9 13.22 -26.02 -48.40
C GLY A 9 13.08 -24.76 -47.55
N THR A 10 11.85 -24.33 -47.51
CA THR A 10 11.24 -23.32 -46.65
C THR A 10 11.77 -23.33 -45.21
N ALA A 11 12.55 -22.31 -44.85
CA ALA A 11 12.71 -21.91 -43.45
C ALA A 11 11.53 -21.00 -43.09
N GLY A 12 10.59 -21.54 -42.32
CA GLY A 12 9.58 -20.72 -41.63
C GLY A 12 10.30 -19.79 -40.66
N SER A 13 10.18 -18.49 -40.88
CA SER A 13 10.63 -17.47 -39.95
C SER A 13 9.82 -17.54 -38.66
N ASP A 14 10.51 -17.69 -37.53
CA ASP A 14 9.93 -17.56 -36.19
C ASP A 14 9.39 -16.12 -36.01
N PRO A 15 8.08 -15.90 -35.71
CA PRO A 15 7.51 -14.54 -35.65
C PRO A 15 8.00 -13.68 -34.46
N ALA A 16 8.85 -14.21 -33.57
CA ALA A 16 9.22 -13.60 -32.29
C ALA A 16 10.61 -12.90 -32.23
N GLN A 17 11.32 -12.72 -33.36
CA GLN A 17 12.52 -11.86 -33.47
C GLN A 17 12.38 -10.97 -34.73
N ALA A 18 12.48 -9.63 -34.75
CA ALA A 18 12.70 -8.58 -33.77
C ALA A 18 11.98 -7.32 -34.29
N PHE A 19 11.04 -6.74 -33.53
CA PHE A 19 10.51 -5.41 -33.84
C PHE A 19 11.60 -4.37 -33.48
N SER A 20 12.05 -3.58 -34.46
CA SER A 20 13.16 -2.63 -34.27
C SER A 20 12.97 -1.23 -34.87
N PRO A 21 11.84 -0.52 -34.67
CA PRO A 21 11.88 0.94 -34.67
C PRO A 21 12.54 1.45 -33.39
N LEU A 22 13.20 2.62 -33.48
CA LEU A 22 13.74 3.40 -32.35
C LEU A 22 14.61 2.65 -31.31
N LEU A 23 15.33 1.59 -31.70
CA LEU A 23 16.22 0.83 -30.82
C LEU A 23 17.22 1.72 -30.05
N GLU A 24 17.80 2.71 -30.75
CA GLU A 24 18.68 3.71 -30.13
C GLU A 24 17.94 4.52 -29.05
N ALA A 25 16.72 5.00 -29.31
CA ALA A 25 15.95 5.73 -28.31
C ALA A 25 15.57 4.84 -27.13
N ARG A 26 15.20 3.58 -27.37
CA ARG A 26 14.93 2.59 -26.32
C ARG A 26 16.17 2.32 -25.46
N GLN A 27 17.36 2.25 -26.08
CA GLN A 27 18.63 2.11 -25.36
C GLN A 27 18.96 3.36 -24.53
N LEU A 28 18.77 4.55 -25.10
CA LEU A 28 18.93 5.82 -24.38
C LEU A 28 17.99 5.91 -23.17
N VAL A 29 16.75 5.40 -23.27
CA VAL A 29 15.84 5.30 -22.12
C VAL A 29 16.41 4.37 -21.04
N ARG A 30 16.96 3.20 -21.41
CA ARG A 30 17.61 2.28 -20.45
C ARG A 30 18.81 2.92 -19.75
N GLU A 31 19.54 3.77 -20.47
CA GLU A 31 20.66 4.58 -19.95
C GLU A 31 20.20 5.84 -19.19
N LYS A 32 18.89 6.08 -19.05
CA LYS A 32 18.28 7.28 -18.45
C LYS A 32 18.65 8.59 -19.16
N ARG A 33 19.09 8.52 -20.42
CA ARG A 33 19.38 9.66 -21.31
C ARG A 33 18.09 10.15 -21.97
N TYR A 34 17.12 10.54 -21.14
CA TYR A 34 15.75 10.82 -21.57
C TYR A 34 15.63 11.97 -22.57
N HIS A 35 16.49 13.00 -22.46
CA HIS A 35 16.46 14.14 -23.38
C HIS A 35 16.79 13.73 -24.83
N GLU A 36 17.83 12.92 -25.00
CA GLU A 36 18.26 12.41 -26.31
C GLU A 36 17.24 11.42 -26.87
N ALA A 37 16.75 10.49 -26.03
CA ALA A 37 15.68 9.57 -26.41
C ALA A 37 14.41 10.31 -26.86
N HIS A 38 14.02 11.37 -26.14
CA HIS A 38 12.86 12.18 -26.47
C HIS A 38 13.05 12.91 -27.81
N ALA A 39 14.22 13.50 -28.06
CA ALA A 39 14.50 14.20 -29.32
C ALA A 39 14.40 13.24 -30.52
N LEU A 40 14.97 12.04 -30.40
CA LEU A 40 14.94 11.03 -31.44
C LEU A 40 13.51 10.52 -31.69
N ALA A 41 12.79 10.14 -30.63
CA ALA A 41 11.42 9.64 -30.74
C ALA A 41 10.46 10.71 -31.30
N ARG A 42 10.60 11.97 -30.87
CA ARG A 42 9.79 13.08 -31.41
C ARG A 42 10.06 13.32 -32.89
N SER A 43 11.33 13.36 -33.30
CA SER A 43 11.70 13.53 -34.72
C SER A 43 11.12 12.43 -35.62
N VAL A 44 11.04 11.20 -35.10
CA VAL A 44 10.42 10.08 -35.81
C VAL A 44 8.90 10.27 -35.87
N ALA A 45 8.22 10.59 -34.77
CA ALA A 45 6.78 10.83 -34.76
C ALA A 45 6.34 12.00 -35.67
N GLU A 46 7.19 13.02 -35.84
CA GLU A 46 6.92 14.16 -36.74
C GLU A 46 7.06 13.80 -38.22
N ARG A 47 8.01 12.91 -38.56
CA ARG A 47 8.25 12.46 -39.94
C ARG A 47 7.32 11.33 -40.36
N ASP A 48 7.00 10.45 -39.42
CA ASP A 48 6.13 9.28 -39.59
C ASP A 48 5.16 9.18 -38.40
N PRO A 49 4.00 9.84 -38.48
CA PRO A 49 2.98 9.79 -37.44
C PRO A 49 2.35 8.40 -37.23
N ASP A 50 2.61 7.43 -38.10
CA ASP A 50 2.13 6.05 -37.93
C ASP A 50 3.18 5.14 -37.28
N GLN A 51 4.38 5.67 -37.02
CA GLN A 51 5.40 4.96 -36.28
C GLN A 51 5.03 4.81 -34.80
N THR A 52 4.38 3.70 -34.48
CA THR A 52 3.81 3.44 -33.14
C THR A 52 4.84 3.43 -32.02
N ASP A 53 6.08 3.01 -32.29
CA ASP A 53 7.13 2.94 -31.27
C ASP A 53 7.58 4.31 -30.77
N ALA A 54 7.46 5.35 -31.60
CA ALA A 54 7.76 6.72 -31.19
C ALA A 54 6.86 7.15 -30.03
N TYR A 55 5.58 6.83 -30.09
CA TYR A 55 4.62 7.10 -29.01
C TYR A 55 4.90 6.24 -27.78
N TYR A 56 5.31 4.97 -27.97
CA TYR A 56 5.69 4.12 -26.85
C TYR A 56 6.91 4.68 -26.09
N VAL A 57 7.99 5.03 -26.78
CA VAL A 57 9.19 5.62 -26.18
C VAL A 57 8.87 6.96 -25.49
N LEU A 58 8.13 7.85 -26.15
CA LEU A 58 7.70 9.11 -25.54
C LEU A 58 6.82 8.86 -24.30
N GLY A 59 5.98 7.84 -24.33
CA GLY A 59 5.15 7.42 -23.20
C GLY A 59 5.98 6.94 -22.02
N ILE A 60 7.01 6.12 -22.25
CA ILE A 60 7.95 5.69 -21.20
C ILE A 60 8.63 6.90 -20.57
N ILE A 61 9.12 7.83 -21.39
CA ILE A 61 9.78 9.05 -20.89
C ILE A 61 8.80 9.88 -20.03
N ALA A 62 7.56 10.07 -20.47
CA ALA A 62 6.55 10.76 -19.69
C ALA A 62 6.23 10.04 -18.36
N TYR A 63 6.18 8.70 -18.37
CA TYR A 63 5.99 7.88 -17.17
C TYR A 63 7.12 8.07 -16.17
N GLU A 64 8.38 8.05 -16.63
CA GLU A 64 9.56 8.26 -15.78
C GLU A 64 9.57 9.67 -15.15
N HIS A 65 9.01 10.67 -15.85
CA HIS A 65 8.78 12.02 -15.31
C HIS A 65 7.50 12.14 -14.46
N ARG A 66 6.80 11.04 -14.20
CA ARG A 66 5.55 10.95 -13.44
C ARG A 66 4.37 11.74 -14.05
N ASP A 67 4.44 12.09 -15.33
CA ASP A 67 3.30 12.63 -16.08
C ASP A 67 2.43 11.48 -16.59
N PHE A 68 1.73 10.82 -15.65
CA PHE A 68 0.94 9.62 -15.94
C PHE A 68 -0.22 9.88 -16.90
N VAL A 69 -0.77 11.09 -16.92
CA VAL A 69 -1.86 11.47 -17.84
C VAL A 69 -1.35 11.53 -19.27
N ARG A 70 -0.23 12.22 -19.50
CA ARG A 70 0.39 12.28 -20.82
C ARG A 70 0.93 10.92 -21.26
N ALA A 71 1.57 10.19 -20.35
CA ALA A 71 2.07 8.85 -20.61
C ALA A 71 0.95 7.91 -21.06
N LEU A 72 -0.17 7.88 -20.32
CA LEU A 72 -1.36 7.11 -20.70
C LEU A 72 -1.83 7.45 -22.11
N LYS A 73 -2.00 8.73 -22.43
CA LYS A 73 -2.43 9.17 -23.77
C LYS A 73 -1.47 8.68 -24.86
N LEU A 74 -0.16 8.75 -24.63
CA LEU A 74 0.85 8.29 -25.59
C LEU A 74 0.80 6.76 -25.78
N PHE A 75 0.64 6.00 -24.71
CA PHE A 75 0.47 4.55 -24.80
C PHE A 75 -0.84 4.17 -25.51
N GLU A 76 -1.94 4.86 -25.24
CA GLU A 76 -3.22 4.65 -25.93
C GLU A 76 -3.10 4.95 -27.43
N VAL A 77 -2.35 5.99 -27.82
CA VAL A 77 -2.08 6.26 -29.25
C VAL A 77 -1.27 5.13 -29.88
N ALA A 78 -0.23 4.61 -29.20
CA ALA A 78 0.52 3.46 -29.70
C ALA A 78 -0.38 2.23 -29.89
N VAL A 79 -1.25 1.93 -28.91
CA VAL A 79 -2.24 0.84 -28.98
C VAL A 79 -3.22 1.04 -30.12
N GLN A 80 -3.83 2.22 -30.25
CA GLN A 80 -4.81 2.54 -31.30
C GLN A 80 -4.23 2.42 -32.71
N LYS A 81 -2.95 2.73 -32.87
CA LYS A 81 -2.22 2.58 -34.13
C LYS A 81 -1.70 1.15 -34.39
N GLY A 82 -2.02 0.19 -33.53
CA GLY A 82 -1.68 -1.21 -33.73
C GLY A 82 -0.25 -1.60 -33.36
N HIS A 83 0.33 -0.98 -32.32
CA HIS A 83 1.65 -1.40 -31.82
C HIS A 83 1.67 -2.91 -31.53
N PRO A 84 2.62 -3.68 -32.09
CA PRO A 84 2.56 -5.14 -32.05
C PRO A 84 2.96 -5.75 -30.70
N GLU A 85 3.81 -5.06 -29.93
CA GLU A 85 4.26 -5.56 -28.63
C GLU A 85 3.21 -5.35 -27.52
N PRO A 86 3.18 -6.21 -26.49
CA PRO A 86 2.35 -6.02 -25.28
C PRO A 86 2.74 -4.80 -24.42
N GLY A 87 3.96 -4.26 -24.60
CA GLY A 87 4.53 -3.19 -23.78
C GLY A 87 3.60 -1.98 -23.55
N PRO A 88 3.05 -1.33 -24.59
CA PRO A 88 2.13 -0.20 -24.45
C PRO A 88 0.91 -0.49 -23.58
N HIS A 89 0.30 -1.67 -23.70
CA HIS A 89 -0.83 -2.05 -22.84
C HIS A 89 -0.40 -2.14 -21.38
N VAL A 90 0.72 -2.78 -21.09
CA VAL A 90 1.22 -2.92 -19.70
C VAL A 90 1.56 -1.57 -19.11
N GLN A 91 2.21 -0.67 -19.87
CA GLN A 91 2.53 0.67 -19.38
C GLN A 91 1.28 1.55 -19.22
N ALA A 92 0.29 1.45 -20.11
CA ALA A 92 -1.01 2.09 -19.93
C ALA A 92 -1.69 1.63 -18.64
N ALA A 93 -1.69 0.31 -18.36
CA ALA A 93 -2.22 -0.24 -17.13
C ALA A 93 -1.51 0.32 -15.88
N ARG A 94 -0.18 0.46 -15.90
CA ARG A 94 0.59 1.09 -14.82
C ARG A 94 0.20 2.55 -14.62
N CYS A 95 0.04 3.35 -15.68
CA CYS A 95 -0.49 4.71 -15.58
C CYS A 95 -1.88 4.73 -14.93
N LEU A 96 -2.76 3.84 -15.37
CA LEU A 96 -4.14 3.75 -14.87
C LEU A 96 -4.19 3.39 -13.38
N VAL A 97 -3.28 2.53 -12.89
CA VAL A 97 -3.11 2.28 -11.44
C VAL A 97 -2.73 3.56 -10.70
N GLN A 98 -1.73 4.30 -11.19
CA GLN A 98 -1.32 5.58 -10.57
C GLN A 98 -2.42 6.65 -10.63
N LEU A 99 -3.29 6.57 -11.63
CA LEU A 99 -4.45 7.44 -11.80
C LEU A 99 -5.70 6.92 -11.10
N SER A 100 -5.61 5.88 -10.25
CA SER A 100 -6.73 5.25 -9.54
C SER A 100 -7.90 4.88 -10.47
N LYS A 101 -7.58 4.13 -11.53
CA LYS A 101 -8.49 3.61 -12.55
C LYS A 101 -8.29 2.08 -12.74
N PRO A 102 -8.53 1.26 -11.70
CA PRO A 102 -8.16 -0.16 -11.70
C PRO A 102 -8.92 -1.01 -12.73
N LYS A 103 -10.19 -0.68 -13.02
CA LYS A 103 -10.98 -1.41 -14.04
C LYS A 103 -10.36 -1.28 -15.43
N GLU A 104 -10.02 -0.05 -15.81
CA GLU A 104 -9.35 0.24 -17.08
C GLU A 104 -7.96 -0.43 -17.11
N ALA A 105 -7.23 -0.40 -16.00
CA ALA A 105 -5.93 -1.08 -15.89
C ALA A 105 -6.04 -2.59 -16.14
N LEU A 106 -7.03 -3.27 -15.55
CA LEU A 106 -7.27 -4.70 -15.77
C LEU A 106 -7.58 -5.01 -17.23
N ALA A 107 -8.38 -4.18 -17.91
CA ALA A 107 -8.68 -4.37 -19.33
C ALA A 107 -7.42 -4.32 -20.20
N HIS A 108 -6.50 -3.38 -19.91
CA HIS A 108 -5.20 -3.34 -20.59
C HIS A 108 -4.32 -4.54 -20.25
N ILE A 109 -4.35 -5.04 -19.02
CA ILE A 109 -3.61 -6.27 -18.67
C ILE A 109 -4.16 -7.48 -19.43
N GLU A 110 -5.47 -7.66 -19.53
CA GLU A 110 -6.05 -8.76 -20.33
C GLU A 110 -5.67 -8.65 -21.81
N ALA A 111 -5.70 -7.44 -22.39
CA ALA A 111 -5.23 -7.23 -23.75
C ALA A 111 -3.73 -7.57 -23.91
N ALA A 112 -2.88 -7.18 -22.96
CA ALA A 112 -1.46 -7.53 -22.97
C ALA A 112 -1.23 -9.05 -22.89
N LYS A 113 -2.04 -9.77 -22.09
CA LYS A 113 -1.96 -11.24 -21.97
C LYS A 113 -2.28 -11.94 -23.30
N MET A 114 -3.25 -11.44 -24.05
CA MET A 114 -3.63 -11.99 -25.36
C MET A 114 -2.54 -11.88 -26.42
N LEU A 115 -1.59 -10.95 -26.23
CA LEU A 115 -0.40 -10.80 -27.09
C LEU A 115 0.75 -11.75 -26.73
N ASN A 116 0.52 -12.71 -25.81
CA ASN A 116 1.45 -13.77 -25.41
C ASN A 116 2.87 -13.26 -25.07
N PRO A 117 3.02 -12.41 -24.04
CA PRO A 117 4.30 -11.84 -23.65
C PRO A 117 5.30 -12.93 -23.27
N SER A 118 6.53 -12.82 -23.78
CA SER A 118 7.59 -13.80 -23.58
C SER A 118 8.88 -13.21 -22.98
N ASP A 119 9.05 -11.88 -23.00
CA ASP A 119 10.23 -11.23 -22.43
C ASP A 119 10.07 -10.97 -20.92
N ASN A 120 11.19 -11.01 -20.19
CA ASN A 120 11.21 -10.86 -18.74
C ASN A 120 10.63 -9.51 -18.29
N PHE A 121 10.92 -8.41 -18.99
CA PHE A 121 10.50 -7.07 -18.58
C PHE A 121 8.97 -6.94 -18.62
N THR A 122 8.34 -7.38 -19.70
CA THR A 122 6.88 -7.36 -19.83
C THR A 122 6.21 -8.31 -18.85
N LEU A 123 6.70 -9.56 -18.74
CA LEU A 123 6.16 -10.55 -17.79
C LEU A 123 6.23 -10.03 -16.35
N SER A 124 7.39 -9.49 -15.95
CA SER A 124 7.58 -8.89 -14.63
C SER A 124 6.66 -7.68 -14.42
N SER A 125 6.53 -6.81 -15.42
CA SER A 125 5.68 -5.62 -15.35
C SER A 125 4.18 -5.98 -15.23
N ILE A 126 3.72 -7.04 -15.91
CA ILE A 126 2.36 -7.58 -15.70
C ILE A 126 2.20 -8.06 -14.27
N GLY A 127 3.15 -8.85 -13.75
CA GLY A 127 3.09 -9.34 -12.38
C GLY A 127 3.07 -8.22 -11.32
N VAL A 128 3.91 -7.18 -11.50
CA VAL A 128 3.92 -6.00 -10.63
C VAL A 128 2.58 -5.27 -10.68
N THR A 129 2.04 -5.06 -11.89
CA THR A 129 0.76 -4.36 -12.07
C THR A 129 -0.40 -5.14 -11.45
N LEU A 130 -0.43 -6.45 -11.63
CA LEU A 130 -1.39 -7.34 -10.98
C LEU A 130 -1.25 -7.30 -9.45
N SER A 131 -0.02 -7.24 -8.93
CA SER A 131 0.21 -7.09 -7.48
C SER A 131 -0.31 -5.75 -6.94
N TRP A 132 -0.16 -4.65 -7.68
CA TRP A 132 -0.76 -3.35 -7.31
C TRP A 132 -2.30 -3.34 -7.39
N LEU A 133 -2.89 -4.27 -8.14
CA LEU A 133 -4.33 -4.45 -8.27
C LEU A 133 -4.87 -5.54 -7.33
N ASP A 134 -4.10 -5.94 -6.30
CA ASP A 134 -4.44 -6.98 -5.32
C ASP A 134 -4.66 -8.39 -5.94
N ARG A 135 -4.17 -8.63 -7.17
CA ARG A 135 -4.29 -9.91 -7.92
C ARG A 135 -3.05 -10.79 -7.74
N HIS A 136 -2.61 -10.98 -6.51
CA HIS A 136 -1.35 -11.65 -6.19
C HIS A 136 -1.23 -13.08 -6.72
N SER A 137 -2.31 -13.87 -6.71
CA SER A 137 -2.30 -15.25 -7.24
C SER A 137 -2.00 -15.28 -8.75
N GLU A 138 -2.53 -14.32 -9.51
CA GLU A 138 -2.19 -14.19 -10.93
C GLU A 138 -0.76 -13.65 -11.10
N ALA A 139 -0.35 -12.68 -10.28
CA ALA A 139 0.99 -12.13 -10.31
C ALA A 139 2.09 -13.20 -10.12
N VAL A 140 1.88 -14.18 -9.22
CA VAL A 140 2.80 -15.32 -9.03
C VAL A 140 3.05 -16.06 -10.34
N THR A 141 2.03 -16.26 -11.17
CA THR A 141 2.16 -16.96 -12.46
C THR A 141 3.11 -16.21 -13.39
N PHE A 142 2.94 -14.89 -13.50
CA PHE A 142 3.77 -14.05 -14.37
C PHE A 142 5.19 -13.87 -13.83
N HIS A 143 5.36 -13.71 -12.52
CA HIS A 143 6.68 -13.64 -11.89
C HIS A 143 7.45 -14.95 -12.03
N ARG A 144 6.79 -16.11 -11.91
CA ARG A 144 7.43 -17.42 -12.14
C ARG A 144 7.94 -17.55 -13.58
N LYS A 145 7.11 -17.17 -14.57
CA LYS A 145 7.56 -17.10 -15.97
C LYS A 145 8.74 -16.15 -16.15
N ALA A 146 8.70 -14.97 -15.54
CA ALA A 146 9.80 -14.00 -15.60
C ALA A 146 11.11 -14.58 -15.06
N THR A 147 11.09 -15.31 -13.94
CA THR A 147 12.28 -15.98 -13.39
C THR A 147 12.81 -17.12 -14.26
N GLN A 148 11.96 -17.77 -15.05
CA GLN A 148 12.39 -18.81 -16.01
C GLN A 148 13.05 -18.19 -17.25
N VAL A 149 12.54 -17.05 -17.72
CA VAL A 149 13.08 -16.33 -18.87
C VAL A 149 14.42 -15.67 -18.55
N SER A 150 14.59 -15.14 -17.34
CA SER A 150 15.85 -14.54 -16.90
C SER A 150 16.24 -15.06 -15.51
N PRO A 151 16.89 -16.24 -15.44
CA PRO A 151 17.29 -16.87 -14.18
C PRO A 151 18.45 -16.14 -13.47
N ASP A 152 19.02 -15.12 -14.09
CA ASP A 152 20.09 -14.25 -13.59
C ASP A 152 19.57 -12.89 -13.09
N ASN A 153 18.26 -12.63 -13.16
CA ASN A 153 17.66 -11.37 -12.75
C ASN A 153 17.18 -11.42 -11.28
N ALA A 154 17.98 -10.84 -10.38
CA ALA A 154 17.67 -10.82 -8.94
C ALA A 154 16.30 -10.19 -8.60
N LEU A 155 15.92 -9.11 -9.29
CA LEU A 155 14.66 -8.41 -9.06
C LEU A 155 13.44 -9.29 -9.38
N SER A 156 13.54 -10.16 -10.39
CA SER A 156 12.46 -11.08 -10.76
C SER A 156 12.17 -12.08 -9.64
N PHE A 157 13.22 -12.59 -8.98
CA PHE A 157 13.08 -13.46 -7.82
C PHE A 157 12.53 -12.72 -6.59
N PHE A 158 12.95 -11.47 -6.36
CA PHE A 158 12.35 -10.65 -5.30
C PHE A 158 10.85 -10.44 -5.52
N ASN A 159 10.44 -10.09 -6.74
CA ASN A 159 9.03 -9.88 -7.08
C ASN A 159 8.22 -11.17 -6.90
N LEU A 160 8.77 -12.32 -7.33
CA LEU A 160 8.16 -13.63 -7.08
C LEU A 160 7.99 -13.89 -5.58
N GLY A 161 9.05 -13.70 -4.78
CA GLY A 161 9.01 -13.91 -3.33
C GLY A 161 7.98 -13.02 -2.64
N SER A 162 7.88 -11.76 -3.05
CA SER A 162 6.88 -10.81 -2.56
C SER A 162 5.45 -11.30 -2.84
N SER A 163 5.13 -11.68 -4.08
CA SER A 163 3.79 -12.19 -4.39
C SER A 163 3.48 -13.52 -3.71
N LEU A 164 4.47 -14.42 -3.54
CA LEU A 164 4.31 -15.67 -2.80
C LEU A 164 4.00 -15.42 -1.32
N GLN A 165 4.69 -14.45 -0.70
CA GLN A 165 4.42 -14.03 0.67
C GLN A 165 2.96 -13.52 0.81
N PHE A 166 2.46 -12.73 -0.14
CA PHE A 166 1.07 -12.23 -0.12
C PHE A 166 0.01 -13.34 -0.23
N VAL A 167 0.28 -14.41 -0.98
CA VAL A 167 -0.65 -15.55 -1.09
C VAL A 167 -0.48 -16.57 0.05
N GLY A 168 0.46 -16.35 0.97
CA GLY A 168 0.70 -17.21 2.13
C GLY A 168 1.64 -18.38 1.88
N ASP A 169 2.27 -18.48 0.71
CA ASP A 169 3.31 -19.47 0.42
C ASP A 169 4.67 -18.96 0.95
N PHE A 170 4.84 -19.07 2.26
CA PHE A 170 6.04 -18.56 2.94
C PHE A 170 7.32 -19.34 2.59
N ASP A 171 7.23 -20.64 2.30
CA ASP A 171 8.40 -21.43 1.95
C ASP A 171 8.86 -21.13 0.53
N GLY A 172 7.93 -21.04 -0.43
CA GLY A 172 8.24 -20.55 -1.77
C GLY A 172 8.79 -19.12 -1.76
N ALA A 173 8.27 -18.25 -0.88
CA ALA A 173 8.79 -16.90 -0.71
C ALA A 173 10.25 -16.90 -0.21
N LYS A 174 10.58 -17.69 0.81
CA LYS A 174 11.96 -17.83 1.32
C LYS A 174 12.92 -18.29 0.23
N ASP A 175 12.53 -19.28 -0.56
CA ASP A 175 13.37 -19.82 -1.64
C ASP A 175 13.61 -18.77 -2.73
N ALA A 176 12.58 -18.02 -3.12
CA ALA A 176 12.71 -16.92 -4.06
C ALA A 176 13.62 -15.80 -3.52
N TYR A 177 13.48 -15.41 -2.25
CA TYR A 177 14.37 -14.41 -1.65
C TYR A 177 15.81 -14.89 -1.55
N ARG A 178 16.05 -16.17 -1.21
CA ARG A 178 17.40 -16.75 -1.23
C ARG A 178 18.00 -16.77 -2.63
N ALA A 179 17.21 -17.07 -3.66
CA ALA A 179 17.65 -16.99 -5.05
C ALA A 179 18.02 -15.55 -5.46
N CYS A 180 17.22 -14.57 -5.04
CA CYS A 180 17.54 -13.14 -5.21
C CYS A 180 18.90 -12.79 -4.55
N LEU A 181 19.10 -13.20 -3.29
CA LEU A 181 20.32 -12.92 -2.52
C LEU A 181 21.55 -13.67 -3.04
N LYS A 182 21.38 -14.82 -3.67
CA LYS A 182 22.48 -15.52 -4.36
C LYS A 182 23.02 -14.70 -5.54
N LEU A 183 22.14 -14.01 -6.26
CA LEU A 183 22.49 -13.16 -7.40
C LEU A 183 22.95 -11.76 -6.96
N SER A 184 22.35 -11.22 -5.91
CA SER A 184 22.67 -9.90 -5.35
C SER A 184 22.68 -9.95 -3.82
N PRO A 185 23.82 -10.29 -3.19
CA PRO A 185 23.89 -10.47 -1.73
C PRO A 185 23.54 -9.22 -0.90
N GLY A 186 23.67 -8.03 -1.48
CA GLY A 186 23.33 -6.75 -0.84
C GLY A 186 21.92 -6.23 -1.14
N PHE A 187 21.03 -7.05 -1.73
CA PHE A 187 19.69 -6.62 -2.08
C PHE A 187 18.83 -6.40 -0.82
N ALA A 188 18.86 -5.18 -0.29
CA ALA A 188 18.25 -4.81 0.98
C ALA A 188 16.78 -5.23 1.15
N PRO A 189 15.89 -5.08 0.13
CA PRO A 189 14.53 -5.55 0.25
C PRO A 189 14.43 -7.06 0.49
N ALA A 190 15.24 -7.88 -0.19
CA ALA A 190 15.20 -9.33 -0.05
C ALA A 190 15.73 -9.78 1.32
N LEU A 191 16.79 -9.14 1.82
CA LEU A 191 17.29 -9.36 3.19
C LEU A 191 16.19 -9.07 4.23
N ALA A 192 15.53 -7.92 4.10
CA ALA A 192 14.51 -7.49 5.04
C ALA A 192 13.27 -8.41 5.02
N HIS A 193 12.77 -8.75 3.83
CA HIS A 193 11.63 -9.65 3.70
C HIS A 193 11.95 -11.08 4.16
N LEU A 194 13.13 -11.63 3.84
CA LEU A 194 13.55 -12.95 4.32
C LEU A 194 13.65 -12.99 5.85
N THR A 195 14.26 -11.97 6.45
CA THR A 195 14.39 -11.83 7.91
C THR A 195 13.02 -11.74 8.59
N LEU A 196 12.08 -11.02 7.98
CA LEU A 196 10.72 -10.85 8.49
C LEU A 196 9.95 -12.19 8.57
N ILE A 197 10.08 -13.04 7.55
CA ILE A 197 9.34 -14.32 7.45
C ILE A 197 10.10 -15.53 8.00
N THR A 198 11.30 -15.31 8.56
CA THR A 198 12.13 -16.35 9.17
C THR A 198 12.28 -16.10 10.65
N LYS A 199 11.97 -17.09 11.51
CA LYS A 199 12.19 -17.00 12.95
C LYS A 199 13.70 -16.92 13.23
N GLN A 200 14.11 -15.90 13.98
CA GLN A 200 15.50 -15.68 14.34
C GLN A 200 15.77 -16.27 15.73
N THR A 201 16.92 -16.90 15.90
CA THR A 201 17.33 -17.58 17.15
C THR A 201 18.79 -17.27 17.46
N ALA A 202 19.23 -17.55 18.69
CA ALA A 202 20.63 -17.33 19.07
C ALA A 202 21.58 -18.18 18.21
N GLU A 203 21.16 -19.39 17.84
CA GLU A 203 21.95 -20.35 17.06
C GLU A 203 21.89 -20.09 15.54
N ASN A 204 20.78 -19.54 15.06
CA ASN A 204 20.54 -19.30 13.64
C ASN A 204 19.79 -17.97 13.45
N ASN A 205 20.53 -16.96 13.01
CA ASN A 205 20.00 -15.65 12.66
C ASN A 205 20.80 -14.99 11.54
N ASP A 206 20.17 -14.00 10.91
CA ASP A 206 20.70 -13.27 9.75
C ASP A 206 21.61 -12.08 10.15
N LEU A 207 21.88 -11.87 11.45
CA LEU A 207 22.57 -10.68 11.95
C LEU A 207 23.92 -10.41 11.28
N PRO A 208 24.84 -11.39 11.12
CA PRO A 208 26.13 -11.13 10.49
C PRO A 208 26.00 -10.66 9.03
N ALA A 209 25.05 -11.22 8.27
CA ALA A 209 24.81 -10.85 6.89
C ALA A 209 24.21 -9.43 6.79
N LEU A 210 23.27 -9.12 7.69
CA LEU A 210 22.63 -7.80 7.77
C LEU A 210 23.62 -6.70 8.18
N GLU A 211 24.49 -6.96 9.15
CA GLU A 211 25.54 -6.02 9.56
C GLU A 211 26.55 -5.79 8.43
N ALA A 212 26.97 -6.85 7.74
CA ALA A 212 27.82 -6.71 6.57
C ALA A 212 27.15 -5.89 5.44
N ALA A 213 25.86 -6.09 5.20
CA ALA A 213 25.08 -5.31 4.26
C ALA A 213 25.00 -3.83 4.68
N TRP A 214 24.76 -3.56 5.98
CA TRP A 214 24.74 -2.21 6.52
C TRP A 214 26.07 -1.47 6.29
N GLN A 215 27.21 -2.13 6.50
CA GLN A 215 28.52 -1.52 6.27
C GLN A 215 28.82 -1.27 4.79
N LYS A 216 28.35 -2.14 3.90
CA LYS A 216 28.60 -2.03 2.44
C LYS A 216 27.63 -1.13 1.70
N ARG A 217 26.49 -0.76 2.32
CA ARG A 217 25.45 0.03 1.65
C ARG A 217 26.00 1.39 1.20
N HIS A 218 25.49 1.90 0.09
CA HIS A 218 25.81 3.26 -0.33
C HIS A 218 25.22 4.28 0.66
N PRO A 219 25.96 5.32 1.11
CA PRO A 219 25.44 6.30 2.07
C PRO A 219 24.17 7.04 1.63
N ALA A 220 23.99 7.23 0.32
CA ALA A 220 22.77 7.84 -0.23
C ALA A 220 21.57 6.88 -0.34
N ASP A 221 21.77 5.57 -0.14
CA ASP A 221 20.68 4.59 -0.17
C ASP A 221 19.92 4.59 1.16
N THR A 222 19.07 5.60 1.32
CA THR A 222 18.25 5.80 2.53
C THR A 222 17.25 4.66 2.72
N GLU A 223 16.59 4.22 1.64
CA GLU A 223 15.55 3.20 1.72
C GLU A 223 16.14 1.83 2.02
N GLY A 224 17.23 1.43 1.36
CA GLY A 224 17.94 0.19 1.68
C GLY A 224 18.53 0.22 3.09
N GLY A 225 19.08 1.36 3.52
CA GLY A 225 19.54 1.54 4.90
C GLY A 225 18.43 1.35 5.93
N LEU A 226 17.26 1.97 5.72
CA LEU A 226 16.10 1.79 6.58
C LEU A 226 15.64 0.33 6.65
N GLN A 227 15.56 -0.35 5.51
CA GLN A 227 15.16 -1.76 5.42
C GLN A 227 16.12 -2.70 6.16
N ILE A 228 17.43 -2.52 5.99
CA ILE A 228 18.45 -3.31 6.69
C ILE A 228 18.39 -3.07 8.20
N ALA A 229 18.33 -1.81 8.64
CA ALA A 229 18.25 -1.47 10.05
C ALA A 229 17.00 -2.07 10.72
N GLN A 230 15.88 -2.07 10.02
CA GLN A 230 14.65 -2.69 10.48
C GLN A 230 14.74 -4.22 10.58
N ALA A 231 15.41 -4.87 9.64
CA ALA A 231 15.67 -6.30 9.69
C ALA A 231 16.56 -6.67 10.88
N ILE A 232 17.61 -5.89 11.14
CA ILE A 232 18.47 -6.06 12.32
C ILE A 232 17.66 -5.87 13.60
N ALA A 233 16.85 -4.81 13.68
CA ALA A 233 15.99 -4.59 14.83
C ALA A 233 15.07 -5.79 15.08
N LYS A 234 14.47 -6.35 14.02
CA LYS A 234 13.64 -7.56 14.12
C LYS A 234 14.40 -8.75 14.71
N VAL A 235 15.67 -8.97 14.30
CA VAL A 235 16.49 -10.04 14.89
C VAL A 235 16.59 -9.85 16.41
N TYR A 236 16.91 -8.65 16.89
CA TYR A 236 16.96 -8.37 18.32
C TYR A 236 15.59 -8.51 19.01
N GLU A 237 14.48 -8.18 18.33
CA GLU A 237 13.14 -8.43 18.88
C GLU A 237 12.85 -9.93 19.09
N ASP A 238 13.23 -10.76 18.12
CA ASP A 238 13.08 -12.23 18.19
C ASP A 238 13.98 -12.84 19.29
N LEU A 239 15.16 -12.25 19.52
CA LEU A 239 16.09 -12.62 20.60
C LEU A 239 15.65 -12.11 21.99
N GLY A 240 14.62 -11.25 22.04
CA GLY A 240 14.11 -10.69 23.28
C GLY A 240 14.93 -9.51 23.84
N GLU A 241 15.64 -8.78 22.98
CA GLU A 241 16.53 -7.66 23.33
C GLU A 241 15.94 -6.31 22.87
N PRO A 242 15.15 -5.62 23.71
CA PRO A 242 14.40 -4.43 23.29
C PRO A 242 15.28 -3.18 23.07
N GLU A 243 16.33 -2.96 23.88
CA GLU A 243 17.20 -1.80 23.74
C GLU A 243 18.02 -1.83 22.44
N PRO A 244 18.71 -2.94 22.08
CA PRO A 244 19.37 -3.04 20.78
C PRO A 244 18.40 -2.92 19.60
N ALA A 245 17.20 -3.52 19.70
CA ALA A 245 16.19 -3.39 18.67
C ALA A 245 15.80 -1.92 18.42
N MET A 246 15.52 -1.17 19.48
CA MET A 246 15.18 0.26 19.40
C MET A 246 16.33 1.10 18.86
N ALA A 247 17.57 0.84 19.27
CA ALA A 247 18.72 1.54 18.74
C ALA A 247 18.87 1.36 17.22
N TRP A 248 18.52 0.17 16.68
CA TRP A 248 18.52 -0.06 15.24
C TRP A 248 17.34 0.58 14.52
N PHE A 249 16.14 0.58 15.10
CA PHE A 249 15.03 1.38 14.58
C PHE A 249 15.41 2.86 14.48
N ASP A 250 16.03 3.42 15.52
CA ASP A 250 16.48 4.81 15.55
C ASP A 250 17.52 5.11 14.46
N LYS A 251 18.52 4.22 14.29
CA LYS A 251 19.55 4.36 13.24
C LYS A 251 18.94 4.40 11.84
N GLY A 252 18.04 3.48 11.52
CA GLY A 252 17.40 3.43 10.21
C GLY A 252 16.53 4.66 9.94
N LYS A 253 15.71 5.05 10.92
CA LYS A 253 14.82 6.20 10.80
C LYS A 253 15.57 7.54 10.80
N ALA A 254 16.74 7.63 11.45
CA ALA A 254 17.60 8.79 11.38
C ALA A 254 18.05 9.11 9.94
N LEU A 255 18.32 8.09 9.12
CA LEU A 255 18.63 8.29 7.69
C LEU A 255 17.46 8.97 6.96
N VAL A 256 16.23 8.54 7.26
CA VAL A 256 15.03 9.13 6.67
C VAL A 256 14.83 10.58 7.10
N ARG A 257 15.04 10.88 8.39
CA ARG A 257 14.92 12.23 8.94
C ARG A 257 15.92 13.22 8.34
N GLN A 258 17.06 12.75 7.84
CA GLN A 258 18.05 13.60 7.16
C GLN A 258 17.61 14.06 5.78
N VAL A 259 16.72 13.31 5.11
CA VAL A 259 16.33 13.57 3.71
C VAL A 259 14.88 14.01 3.55
N LEU A 260 14.00 13.67 4.49
CA LEU A 260 12.58 14.05 4.43
C LEU A 260 12.29 15.28 5.30
N PRO A 261 11.45 16.21 4.82
CA PRO A 261 11.06 17.37 5.60
C PRO A 261 10.16 16.99 6.78
N ASP A 262 10.30 17.75 7.88
CA ASP A 262 9.38 17.73 9.01
C ASP A 262 7.95 18.10 8.54
N ARG A 263 6.95 17.50 9.19
CA ARG A 263 5.54 17.64 8.87
C ARG A 263 4.65 17.97 10.06
N ARG A 264 5.18 18.13 11.27
CA ARG A 264 4.39 18.35 12.49
C ARG A 264 3.35 19.46 12.36
N ASP A 265 3.74 20.61 11.80
CA ASP A 265 2.83 21.74 11.58
C ASP A 265 1.70 21.42 10.60
N ARG A 266 2.04 20.70 9.51
CA ARG A 266 1.06 20.31 8.50
C ARG A 266 0.09 19.30 9.05
N ASP A 267 0.58 18.29 9.76
CA ASP A 267 -0.25 17.24 10.35
C ASP A 267 -1.19 17.83 11.41
N ARG A 268 -0.70 18.73 12.28
CA ARG A 268 -1.53 19.50 13.22
C ARG A 268 -2.62 20.32 12.51
N THR A 269 -2.29 20.97 11.39
CA THR A 269 -3.28 21.71 10.60
C THR A 269 -4.33 20.79 9.99
N SER A 270 -3.93 19.58 9.55
CA SER A 270 -4.87 18.56 9.05
C SER A 270 -5.81 18.07 10.14
N PHE A 271 -5.31 17.86 11.37
CA PHE A 271 -6.15 17.51 12.53
C PHE A 271 -7.16 18.61 12.86
N GLU A 272 -6.72 19.87 12.92
CA GLU A 272 -7.62 21.01 13.17
C GLU A 272 -8.66 21.20 12.07
N ALA A 273 -8.29 20.98 10.80
CA ALA A 273 -9.23 20.98 9.69
C ALA A 273 -10.29 19.88 9.85
N ALA A 274 -9.90 18.68 10.29
CA ALA A 274 -10.80 17.57 10.54
C ALA A 274 -11.73 17.81 11.75
N LYS A 275 -11.23 18.39 12.84
CA LYS A 275 -12.03 18.82 14.02
C LYS A 275 -13.06 19.88 13.61
N THR A 276 -12.64 20.86 12.81
CA THR A 276 -13.52 21.90 12.26
C THR A 276 -14.60 21.31 11.36
N LEU A 277 -14.23 20.34 10.52
CA LEU A 277 -15.16 19.68 9.60
C LEU A 277 -16.28 18.94 10.35
N ALA A 278 -15.96 18.27 11.46
CA ALA A 278 -16.96 17.59 12.30
C ALA A 278 -18.01 18.54 12.89
N ARG A 279 -17.64 19.79 13.19
CA ARG A 279 -18.55 20.80 13.74
C ARG A 279 -19.37 21.52 12.66
N THR A 280 -18.86 21.56 11.43
CA THR A 280 -19.43 22.38 10.35
C THR A 280 -20.31 21.59 9.38
N LEU A 281 -19.96 20.33 9.08
CA LEU A 281 -20.77 19.47 8.23
C LEU A 281 -21.97 18.92 8.99
N GLN A 282 -23.16 19.24 8.50
CA GLN A 282 -24.41 18.67 9.02
C GLN A 282 -24.46 17.17 8.74
N GLN A 283 -24.71 16.39 9.80
CA GLN A 283 -24.85 14.94 9.71
C GLN A 283 -26.32 14.54 9.86
N LYS A 284 -26.80 13.65 8.99
CA LYS A 284 -28.11 13.00 9.18
C LYS A 284 -28.02 12.03 10.36
N THR A 285 -28.99 12.10 11.27
CA THR A 285 -29.12 11.23 12.44
C THR A 285 -29.99 10.00 12.18
N ASP A 286 -31.03 10.17 11.35
CA ASP A 286 -31.95 9.12 10.91
C ASP A 286 -31.58 8.66 9.50
N ALA A 287 -30.81 7.58 9.42
CA ALA A 287 -30.40 6.99 8.16
C ALA A 287 -30.36 5.46 8.27
N PRO A 288 -30.72 4.72 7.19
CA PRO A 288 -30.64 3.28 7.17
C PRO A 288 -29.24 2.75 7.49
N ALA A 289 -29.22 1.58 8.12
CA ALA A 289 -28.02 0.90 8.61
C ALA A 289 -27.36 -0.01 7.57
N ASP A 290 -27.68 0.13 6.29
CA ASP A 290 -27.37 -0.84 5.22
C ASP A 290 -26.21 -0.43 4.30
N GLY A 291 -25.63 0.75 4.54
CA GLY A 291 -24.52 1.29 3.74
C GLY A 291 -23.14 0.74 4.12
N PRO A 292 -22.09 1.21 3.44
CA PRO A 292 -20.72 0.73 3.67
C PRO A 292 -20.25 0.98 5.12
N LEU A 293 -19.36 0.10 5.59
CA LEU A 293 -18.75 0.17 6.92
C LEU A 293 -17.31 0.67 6.78
N PHE A 294 -17.01 1.83 7.33
CA PHE A 294 -15.65 2.36 7.35
C PHE A 294 -14.95 1.99 8.65
N ILE A 295 -13.72 1.52 8.57
CA ILE A 295 -12.91 1.16 9.72
C ILE A 295 -11.67 2.05 9.73
N VAL A 296 -11.63 2.96 10.70
CA VAL A 296 -10.63 4.03 10.80
C VAL A 296 -9.86 3.93 12.12
N GLY A 297 -8.74 4.64 12.25
CA GLY A 297 -7.92 4.63 13.45
C GLY A 297 -6.47 4.97 13.16
N LEU A 298 -5.59 4.68 14.10
CA LEU A 298 -4.16 4.64 13.82
C LEU A 298 -3.76 3.36 13.06
N PRO A 299 -2.70 3.38 12.23
CA PRO A 299 -2.13 2.13 11.74
C PRO A 299 -1.69 1.26 12.94
N ARG A 300 -1.78 -0.07 12.82
CA ARG A 300 -1.40 -1.03 13.87
C ARG A 300 -2.24 -0.95 15.18
N SER A 301 -3.40 -0.28 15.17
CA SER A 301 -4.30 -0.23 16.34
C SER A 301 -5.27 -1.41 16.47
N GLY A 302 -5.29 -2.33 15.50
CA GLY A 302 -6.24 -3.46 15.48
C GLY A 302 -7.37 -3.32 14.46
N THR A 303 -7.34 -2.31 13.57
CA THR A 303 -8.33 -2.11 12.50
C THR A 303 -8.55 -3.35 11.62
N THR A 304 -7.51 -4.14 11.37
CA THR A 304 -7.62 -5.38 10.59
C THR A 304 -8.39 -6.48 11.33
N LEU A 305 -8.31 -6.53 12.66
CA LEU A 305 -9.08 -7.49 13.45
C LEU A 305 -10.58 -7.18 13.33
N VAL A 306 -10.97 -5.91 13.49
CA VAL A 306 -12.37 -5.49 13.33
C VAL A 306 -12.87 -5.68 11.90
N ASP A 307 -12.04 -5.40 10.90
CA ASP A 307 -12.34 -5.68 9.50
C ASP A 307 -12.63 -7.16 9.27
N ARG A 308 -11.83 -8.03 9.88
CA ARG A 308 -12.01 -9.48 9.81
C ARG A 308 -13.28 -9.95 10.51
N ILE A 309 -13.56 -9.43 11.70
CA ILE A 309 -14.80 -9.72 12.44
C ILE A 309 -16.02 -9.37 11.58
N LEU A 310 -16.09 -8.14 11.06
CA LEU A 310 -17.24 -7.67 10.29
C LEU A 310 -17.37 -8.37 8.94
N SER A 311 -16.25 -8.60 8.23
CA SER A 311 -16.23 -9.30 6.94
C SER A 311 -16.37 -10.82 7.03
N SER A 312 -16.49 -11.38 8.24
CA SER A 312 -16.88 -12.78 8.43
C SER A 312 -18.39 -12.97 8.44
N HIS A 313 -19.16 -11.87 8.55
CA HIS A 313 -20.61 -11.89 8.38
C HIS A 313 -20.97 -12.14 6.91
N SER A 314 -21.93 -13.03 6.66
CA SER A 314 -22.34 -13.49 5.32
C SER A 314 -22.78 -12.38 4.36
N GLN A 315 -23.20 -11.23 4.90
CA GLN A 315 -23.66 -10.05 4.17
C GLN A 315 -22.55 -9.01 3.87
N VAL A 316 -21.33 -9.21 4.34
CA VAL A 316 -20.25 -8.21 4.26
C VAL A 316 -19.01 -8.78 3.57
N ILE A 317 -18.47 -8.05 2.61
CA ILE A 317 -17.16 -8.37 1.99
C ILE A 317 -16.10 -7.36 2.39
N ALA A 318 -14.86 -7.82 2.58
CA ALA A 318 -13.75 -6.92 2.85
C ALA A 318 -13.27 -6.23 1.56
N ALA A 319 -13.35 -4.90 1.49
CA ALA A 319 -12.75 -4.17 0.38
C ALA A 319 -11.25 -3.93 0.57
N GLY A 320 -10.73 -4.02 1.80
CA GLY A 320 -9.32 -3.75 2.12
C GLY A 320 -9.01 -2.26 2.34
N GLU A 321 -7.76 -1.86 2.12
CA GLU A 321 -7.30 -0.46 2.26
C GLU A 321 -7.56 0.33 0.98
N ARG A 322 -8.62 1.16 0.98
CA ARG A 322 -9.08 1.86 -0.23
C ARG A 322 -8.90 3.37 -0.12
N SER A 323 -8.02 3.91 -0.96
CA SER A 323 -7.81 5.35 -1.10
C SER A 323 -8.87 6.05 -1.97
N ASP A 324 -9.84 5.30 -2.50
CA ASP A 324 -10.86 5.75 -3.46
C ASP A 324 -11.68 6.93 -2.96
N PHE A 325 -12.13 6.93 -1.68
CA PHE A 325 -12.93 8.03 -1.14
C PHE A 325 -12.13 9.33 -1.16
N GLY A 326 -10.92 9.30 -0.59
CA GLY A 326 -10.00 10.44 -0.60
C GLY A 326 -9.69 10.88 -2.04
N THR A 327 -9.44 9.95 -2.95
CA THR A 327 -9.19 10.27 -4.37
C THR A 327 -10.37 10.99 -5.02
N CYS A 328 -11.60 10.50 -4.80
CA CYS A 328 -12.82 11.15 -5.30
C CYS A 328 -13.01 12.55 -4.72
N LEU A 329 -12.71 12.71 -3.43
CA LEU A 329 -12.77 13.99 -2.74
C LEU A 329 -11.75 15.00 -3.30
N HIS A 330 -10.50 14.58 -3.43
CA HIS A 330 -9.42 15.38 -4.04
C HIS A 330 -9.78 15.83 -5.46
N ARG A 331 -10.31 14.92 -6.30
CA ARG A 331 -10.76 15.25 -7.66
C ARG A 331 -11.92 16.24 -7.69
N ALA A 332 -12.88 16.11 -6.76
CA ALA A 332 -14.02 17.02 -6.69
C ALA A 332 -13.60 18.44 -6.22
N ILE A 333 -12.57 18.53 -5.38
CA ILE A 333 -12.02 19.80 -4.88
C ILE A 333 -11.09 20.47 -5.90
N GLY A 334 -10.36 19.68 -6.69
CA GLY A 334 -9.51 20.20 -7.77
C GLY A 334 -8.22 20.88 -7.30
N ILE A 335 -7.74 20.59 -6.09
CA ILE A 335 -6.42 21.05 -5.63
C ILE A 335 -5.34 20.10 -6.18
N ALA A 336 -4.36 20.66 -6.87
CA ALA A 336 -3.17 19.92 -7.28
C ALA A 336 -2.23 19.74 -6.09
N THR A 337 -2.33 18.60 -5.40
CA THR A 337 -1.45 18.21 -4.30
C THR A 337 -1.18 16.71 -4.38
N ASP A 338 0.04 16.30 -4.03
CA ASP A 338 0.43 14.90 -3.91
C ASP A 338 0.39 14.42 -2.44
N ASP A 339 -0.14 15.26 -1.54
CA ASP A 339 -0.38 14.94 -0.14
C ASP A 339 -1.83 14.49 0.06
N PHE A 340 -2.02 13.20 0.36
CA PHE A 340 -3.33 12.63 0.58
C PHE A 340 -4.12 13.32 1.72
N LEU A 341 -3.43 13.84 2.74
CA LEU A 341 -4.04 14.49 3.90
C LEU A 341 -3.81 16.00 3.91
N ASP A 342 -3.81 16.63 2.74
CA ASP A 342 -3.66 18.08 2.62
C ASP A 342 -4.74 18.84 3.44
N PRO A 343 -4.36 19.75 4.36
CA PRO A 343 -5.33 20.47 5.18
C PRO A 343 -6.33 21.29 4.37
N GLN A 344 -5.95 21.82 3.20
CA GLN A 344 -6.85 22.59 2.36
C GLN A 344 -7.92 21.71 1.73
N VAL A 345 -7.57 20.47 1.38
CA VAL A 345 -8.53 19.50 0.86
C VAL A 345 -9.52 19.10 1.95
N ILE A 346 -9.04 18.79 3.16
CA ILE A 346 -9.90 18.46 4.30
C ILE A 346 -10.87 19.62 4.59
N ALA A 347 -10.36 20.85 4.69
CA ALA A 347 -11.18 22.02 5.00
C ALA A 347 -12.19 22.37 3.89
N ARG A 348 -11.84 22.17 2.61
CA ARG A 348 -12.75 22.46 1.48
C ARG A 348 -13.84 21.41 1.28
N ALA A 349 -13.78 20.26 1.95
CA ALA A 349 -14.86 19.27 1.90
C ALA A 349 -16.23 19.86 2.29
N ALA A 350 -16.26 20.85 3.20
CA ALA A 350 -17.48 21.55 3.59
C ALA A 350 -18.10 22.47 2.50
N LYS A 351 -17.38 22.71 1.40
CA LYS A 351 -17.75 23.71 0.38
C LYS A 351 -18.17 23.11 -0.96
N ILE A 352 -18.27 21.78 -1.03
CA ILE A 352 -18.62 21.06 -2.25
C ILE A 352 -19.86 20.19 -2.05
N ASP A 353 -20.45 19.73 -3.16
CA ASP A 353 -21.49 18.71 -3.13
C ASP A 353 -20.87 17.32 -2.87
N LEU A 354 -20.92 16.88 -1.62
CA LEU A 354 -20.42 15.59 -1.19
C LEU A 354 -21.24 14.40 -1.71
N SER A 355 -22.48 14.61 -2.17
CA SER A 355 -23.30 13.52 -2.73
C SER A 355 -22.69 12.96 -4.04
N VAL A 356 -22.08 13.84 -4.85
CA VAL A 356 -21.36 13.46 -6.07
C VAL A 356 -20.10 12.65 -5.72
N VAL A 357 -19.40 13.02 -4.65
CA VAL A 357 -18.24 12.27 -4.15
C VAL A 357 -18.66 10.88 -3.69
N GLY A 358 -19.73 10.79 -2.89
CA GLY A 358 -20.29 9.52 -2.41
C GLY A 358 -20.70 8.59 -3.54
N LYS A 359 -21.41 9.11 -4.56
CA LYS A 359 -21.81 8.33 -5.74
C LYS A 359 -20.60 7.77 -6.49
N ARG A 360 -19.60 8.61 -6.79
CA ARG A 360 -18.38 8.20 -7.49
C ARG A 360 -17.60 7.14 -6.73
N TYR A 361 -17.52 7.27 -5.41
CA TYR A 361 -16.88 6.28 -4.55
C TYR A 361 -17.58 4.92 -4.63
N ILE A 362 -18.91 4.88 -4.47
CA ILE A 362 -19.68 3.62 -4.56
C ILE A 362 -19.54 2.98 -5.95
N ASP A 363 -19.61 3.79 -7.01
CA ASP A 363 -19.46 3.29 -8.39
C ASP A 363 -18.06 2.70 -8.62
N SER A 364 -17.00 3.32 -8.08
CA SER A 364 -15.62 2.81 -8.13
C SER A 364 -15.50 1.46 -7.41
N LEU A 365 -15.98 1.38 -6.17
CA LEU A 365 -15.84 0.19 -5.33
C LEU A 365 -16.64 -0.99 -5.86
N ARG A 366 -17.87 -0.78 -6.34
CA ARG A 366 -18.66 -1.86 -6.95
C ARG A 366 -17.98 -2.45 -8.19
N ALA A 367 -17.30 -1.61 -8.97
CA ALA A 367 -16.55 -2.07 -10.13
C ALA A 367 -15.30 -2.89 -9.73
N ILE A 368 -14.61 -2.50 -8.66
CA ILE A 368 -13.43 -3.22 -8.14
C ILE A 368 -13.84 -4.57 -7.52
N LEU A 369 -14.89 -4.56 -6.69
CA LEU A 369 -15.35 -5.75 -5.97
C LEU A 369 -16.14 -6.71 -6.85
N ASN A 370 -16.60 -6.25 -8.02
CA ASN A 370 -17.53 -6.97 -8.89
C ASN A 370 -18.74 -7.53 -8.11
N SER A 371 -19.25 -6.73 -7.18
CA SER A 371 -20.30 -7.11 -6.25
C SER A 371 -21.11 -5.89 -5.83
N THR A 372 -22.40 -6.10 -5.57
CA THR A 372 -23.30 -5.10 -4.97
C THR A 372 -23.49 -5.31 -3.47
N GLN A 373 -22.85 -6.33 -2.91
CA GLN A 373 -22.89 -6.65 -1.49
C GLN A 373 -22.32 -5.50 -0.66
N ARG A 374 -22.80 -5.39 0.58
CA ARG A 374 -22.25 -4.46 1.55
C ARG A 374 -20.78 -4.80 1.81
N PHE A 375 -19.97 -3.78 2.07
CA PHE A 375 -18.54 -3.97 2.24
C PHE A 375 -17.96 -3.16 3.39
N THR A 376 -16.81 -3.59 3.88
CA THR A 376 -15.94 -2.80 4.75
C THR A 376 -14.87 -2.09 3.94
N ASP A 377 -14.63 -0.81 4.23
CA ASP A 377 -13.46 -0.04 3.78
C ASP A 377 -12.58 0.25 5.00
N LYS A 378 -11.48 -0.49 5.11
CA LYS A 378 -10.54 -0.36 6.20
C LYS A 378 -9.33 0.38 5.69
N LEU A 379 -9.33 1.71 5.80
CA LEU A 379 -8.14 2.55 5.63
C LEU A 379 -8.01 3.45 6.87
N PRO A 380 -7.01 3.23 7.76
CA PRO A 380 -6.93 3.94 9.05
C PRO A 380 -7.02 5.47 8.91
N VAL A 381 -6.34 6.03 7.91
CA VAL A 381 -6.28 7.47 7.65
C VAL A 381 -7.57 8.08 7.08
N ASN A 382 -8.58 7.28 6.72
CA ASN A 382 -9.92 7.81 6.44
C ASN A 382 -10.52 8.53 7.66
N LEU A 383 -9.90 8.40 8.85
CA LEU A 383 -10.15 9.22 10.03
C LEU A 383 -10.34 10.71 9.70
N PHE A 384 -9.45 11.31 8.90
CA PHE A 384 -9.50 12.75 8.58
C PHE A 384 -10.72 13.13 7.72
N PHE A 385 -11.35 12.15 7.09
CA PHE A 385 -12.48 12.33 6.20
C PHE A 385 -13.80 11.87 6.80
N VAL A 386 -13.84 11.39 8.04
CA VAL A 386 -15.05 10.83 8.67
C VAL A 386 -16.28 11.75 8.54
N PRO A 387 -16.20 13.07 8.85
CA PRO A 387 -17.35 13.96 8.67
C PRO A 387 -17.80 14.07 7.21
N ALA A 388 -16.86 14.07 6.25
CA ALA A 388 -17.17 14.09 4.83
C ALA A 388 -17.78 12.77 4.35
N ILE A 389 -17.29 11.63 4.83
CA ILE A 389 -17.81 10.29 4.55
C ILE A 389 -19.27 10.20 4.99
N LEU A 390 -19.56 10.59 6.24
CA LEU A 390 -20.90 10.51 6.79
C LEU A 390 -21.89 11.46 6.10
N ALA A 391 -21.43 12.61 5.61
CA ALA A 391 -22.23 13.54 4.82
C ALA A 391 -22.44 13.06 3.37
N ALA A 392 -21.41 12.47 2.74
CA ALA A 392 -21.45 11.95 1.37
C ALA A 392 -22.31 10.68 1.24
N LEU A 393 -22.31 9.84 2.27
CA LEU A 393 -22.93 8.52 2.28
C LEU A 393 -23.87 8.40 3.49
N PRO A 394 -25.14 8.80 3.37
CA PRO A 394 -26.07 8.82 4.51
C PRO A 394 -26.23 7.49 5.25
N SER A 395 -26.20 6.35 4.55
CA SER A 395 -26.30 5.02 5.18
C SER A 395 -24.96 4.46 5.69
N ALA A 396 -23.85 5.18 5.50
CA ALA A 396 -22.54 4.72 5.96
C ALA A 396 -22.42 4.81 7.48
N ARG A 397 -21.71 3.85 8.06
CA ARG A 397 -21.31 3.83 9.46
C ARG A 397 -19.80 3.73 9.58
N VAL A 398 -19.25 4.33 10.63
CA VAL A 398 -17.81 4.43 10.88
C VAL A 398 -17.49 3.82 12.23
N VAL A 399 -16.57 2.87 12.24
CA VAL A 399 -15.99 2.26 13.43
C VAL A 399 -14.56 2.79 13.58
N CYS A 400 -14.29 3.51 14.67
CA CYS A 400 -12.97 4.04 14.98
C CYS A 400 -12.26 3.18 16.02
N LEU A 401 -11.13 2.58 15.66
CA LEU A 401 -10.30 1.82 16.58
C LEU A 401 -9.38 2.74 17.35
N ARG A 402 -9.47 2.67 18.68
CA ARG A 402 -8.53 3.29 19.61
C ARG A 402 -7.80 2.20 20.38
N ARG A 403 -6.51 2.41 20.66
CA ARG A 403 -5.64 1.48 21.38
C ARG A 403 -4.78 2.26 22.34
N HIS A 404 -4.34 1.63 23.43
CA HIS A 404 -3.46 2.25 24.43
C HIS A 404 -2.33 3.09 23.77
N PRO A 405 -2.18 4.39 24.09
CA PRO A 405 -1.30 5.31 23.35
C PRO A 405 0.16 4.86 23.28
N ALA A 406 0.72 4.34 24.38
CA ALA A 406 2.11 3.86 24.39
C ALA A 406 2.30 2.58 23.53
N ASP A 407 1.31 1.67 23.51
CA ASP A 407 1.37 0.48 22.65
C ASP A 407 1.19 0.84 21.18
N SER A 408 0.37 1.86 20.89
CA SER A 408 0.22 2.44 19.56
C SER A 408 1.54 3.05 19.08
N ALA A 409 2.17 3.90 19.90
CA ALA A 409 3.47 4.50 19.58
C ALA A 409 4.53 3.41 19.31
N LEU A 410 4.69 2.42 20.20
CA LEU A 410 5.64 1.32 19.97
C LEU A 410 5.33 0.56 18.67
N SER A 411 4.07 0.17 18.47
CA SER A 411 3.68 -0.66 17.32
C SER A 411 3.86 0.05 15.98
N ILE A 412 3.61 1.37 15.94
CA ILE A 412 3.80 2.19 14.75
C ILE A 412 5.29 2.47 14.52
N TYR A 413 6.05 2.76 15.57
CA TYR A 413 7.48 3.04 15.44
C TYR A 413 8.22 1.84 14.85
N ARG A 414 7.87 0.62 15.26
CA ARG A 414 8.48 -0.62 14.74
C ARG A 414 8.10 -0.96 13.30
N GLN A 415 7.11 -0.28 12.71
CA GLN A 415 6.60 -0.61 11.39
C GLN A 415 7.41 0.08 10.28
N LEU A 416 7.65 -0.66 9.19
CA LEU A 416 8.20 -0.10 7.95
C LEU A 416 7.04 0.51 7.18
N PHE A 417 7.09 1.82 6.96
CA PHE A 417 6.19 2.52 6.05
C PHE A 417 6.93 2.90 4.78
N THR A 418 6.21 2.96 3.66
CA THR A 418 6.77 3.42 2.39
C THR A 418 7.09 4.92 2.48
N LEU A 419 8.29 5.33 2.05
CA LEU A 419 8.74 6.73 2.11
C LEU A 419 7.86 7.71 1.30
N ASN A 420 7.20 7.19 0.26
CA ASN A 420 6.26 7.93 -0.58
C ASN A 420 4.90 8.19 0.10
N ALA A 421 4.55 7.44 1.14
CA ALA A 421 3.33 7.66 1.91
C ALA A 421 3.54 8.81 2.90
N LYS A 422 3.43 10.05 2.41
CA LYS A 422 3.75 11.28 3.17
C LYS A 422 3.04 11.36 4.53
N HIS A 423 1.81 10.86 4.60
CA HIS A 423 0.98 10.86 5.80
C HIS A 423 1.46 9.92 6.91
N TYR A 424 2.43 9.02 6.66
CA TYR A 424 3.04 8.16 7.68
C TYR A 424 4.41 8.66 8.16
N ARG A 425 4.85 9.86 7.75
CA ARG A 425 6.18 10.37 8.10
C ARG A 425 6.37 10.64 9.59
N PHE A 426 5.29 10.83 10.34
CA PHE A 426 5.31 10.93 11.80
C PHE A 426 5.95 9.68 12.45
N ALA A 427 5.92 8.51 11.80
CA ALA A 427 6.48 7.27 12.33
C ALA A 427 8.02 7.19 12.31
N TYR A 428 8.72 8.19 11.74
CA TYR A 428 10.19 8.19 11.67
C TYR A 428 10.86 8.94 12.83
N ASP A 429 10.09 9.48 13.76
CA ASP A 429 10.58 10.20 14.94
C ASP A 429 9.67 9.90 16.14
N LEU A 430 10.24 9.50 17.28
CA LEU A 430 9.44 9.09 18.44
C LEU A 430 8.60 10.24 19.01
N GLU A 431 9.16 11.44 19.05
CA GLU A 431 8.46 12.60 19.61
C GLU A 431 7.33 13.06 18.67
N SER A 432 7.61 13.16 17.37
CA SER A 432 6.59 13.45 16.36
C SER A 432 5.48 12.41 16.33
N LEU A 433 5.82 11.13 16.51
CA LEU A 433 4.84 10.05 16.64
C LEU A 433 3.97 10.21 17.87
N ALA A 434 4.55 10.55 19.02
CA ALA A 434 3.79 10.76 20.26
C ALA A 434 2.81 11.93 20.14
N GLU A 435 3.24 13.06 19.55
CA GLU A 435 2.35 14.19 19.25
C GLU A 435 1.21 13.78 18.30
N TYR A 436 1.53 13.01 17.26
CA TYR A 436 0.51 12.51 16.33
C TYR A 436 -0.50 11.58 17.03
N VAL A 437 -0.04 10.70 17.92
CA VAL A 437 -0.91 9.83 18.72
C VAL A 437 -1.78 10.66 19.67
N ALA A 438 -1.26 11.72 20.28
CA ALA A 438 -2.05 12.62 21.11
C ALA A 438 -3.13 13.36 20.29
N GLU A 439 -2.75 13.98 19.16
CA GLU A 439 -3.70 14.66 18.26
C GLU A 439 -4.78 13.71 17.71
N PHE A 440 -4.41 12.44 17.45
CA PHE A 440 -5.35 11.40 17.09
C PHE A 440 -6.43 11.22 18.17
N ASN A 441 -6.03 11.07 19.43
CA ASN A 441 -6.99 10.86 20.52
C ASN A 441 -7.84 12.12 20.76
N ASP A 442 -7.25 13.32 20.67
CA ASP A 442 -7.98 14.60 20.73
C ASP A 442 -9.05 14.70 19.62
N LEU A 443 -8.72 14.25 18.40
CA LEU A 443 -9.66 14.19 17.28
C LEU A 443 -10.79 13.18 17.53
N VAL A 444 -10.48 12.00 18.08
CA VAL A 444 -11.48 10.99 18.43
C VAL A 444 -12.49 11.54 19.44
N GLU A 445 -12.04 12.23 20.49
CA GLU A 445 -12.94 12.88 21.46
C GLU A 445 -13.80 13.96 20.80
N ALA A 446 -13.22 14.77 19.91
CA ALA A 446 -13.98 15.75 19.14
C ALA A 446 -15.07 15.09 18.27
N TYR A 447 -14.79 13.90 17.71
CA TYR A 447 -15.76 13.14 16.93
C TYR A 447 -16.85 12.49 17.78
N VAL A 448 -16.50 11.90 18.91
CA VAL A 448 -17.48 11.36 19.88
C VAL A 448 -18.45 12.45 20.32
N SER A 449 -17.96 13.69 20.53
CA SER A 449 -18.80 14.80 20.94
C SER A 449 -19.66 15.39 19.80
N ALA A 450 -19.19 15.36 18.56
CA ALA A 450 -19.82 16.10 17.45
C ALA A 450 -20.64 15.23 16.47
N LEU A 451 -20.32 13.94 16.35
CA LEU A 451 -20.93 13.05 15.36
C LEU A 451 -22.06 12.20 15.97
N PRO A 452 -23.07 11.80 15.17
CA PRO A 452 -24.16 10.96 15.67
C PRO A 452 -23.65 9.58 16.14
N ALA A 453 -23.95 9.20 17.39
CA ALA A 453 -23.60 7.89 17.94
C ALA A 453 -24.23 6.71 17.18
N SER A 454 -25.30 6.95 16.41
CA SER A 454 -25.92 5.97 15.50
C SER A 454 -25.09 5.68 14.24
N ARG A 455 -24.05 6.47 13.98
CA ARG A 455 -23.26 6.44 12.74
C ARG A 455 -21.74 6.47 12.94
N PHE A 456 -21.27 6.90 14.11
CA PHE A 456 -19.87 6.85 14.51
C PHE A 456 -19.75 6.17 15.88
N THR A 457 -18.90 5.16 15.99
CA THR A 457 -18.60 4.50 17.26
C THR A 457 -17.10 4.32 17.45
N VAL A 458 -16.66 4.30 18.70
CA VAL A 458 -15.29 3.96 19.09
C VAL A 458 -15.27 2.52 19.59
N VAL A 459 -14.21 1.80 19.25
CA VAL A 459 -13.88 0.49 19.77
C VAL A 459 -12.49 0.57 20.36
N ASP A 460 -12.42 0.45 21.68
CA ASP A 460 -11.16 0.35 22.40
C ASP A 460 -10.63 -1.08 22.25
N TYR A 461 -9.40 -1.20 21.73
CA TYR A 461 -8.75 -2.48 21.44
C TYR A 461 -8.67 -3.37 22.67
N GLU A 462 -8.32 -2.80 23.82
CA GLU A 462 -8.20 -3.51 25.09
C GLU A 462 -9.56 -4.09 25.53
N THR A 463 -10.65 -3.34 25.39
CA THR A 463 -12.01 -3.82 25.69
C THR A 463 -12.42 -4.95 24.75
N LEU A 464 -12.13 -4.83 23.46
CA LEU A 464 -12.43 -5.86 22.46
C LEU A 464 -11.72 -7.17 22.76
N ILE A 465 -10.45 -7.13 23.18
CA ILE A 465 -9.72 -8.37 23.48
C ILE A 465 -10.07 -8.97 24.85
N ASP A 466 -10.52 -8.16 25.80
CA ASP A 466 -10.93 -8.63 27.13
C ASP A 466 -12.35 -9.19 27.13
N ASN A 467 -13.26 -8.62 26.34
CA ASN A 467 -14.67 -9.03 26.26
C ASN A 467 -15.14 -9.20 24.79
N PRO A 468 -14.53 -10.13 24.03
CA PRO A 468 -14.71 -10.20 22.58
C PRO A 468 -16.15 -10.43 22.16
N GLU A 469 -16.88 -11.37 22.79
CA GLU A 469 -18.25 -11.66 22.38
C GLU A 469 -19.18 -10.45 22.57
N ALA A 470 -19.09 -9.77 23.72
CA ALA A 470 -19.92 -8.61 24.01
C ALA A 470 -19.65 -7.47 23.02
N GLU A 471 -18.37 -7.15 22.77
CA GLU A 471 -17.99 -6.09 21.83
C GLU A 471 -18.33 -6.45 20.38
N ILE A 472 -18.17 -7.70 19.97
CA ILE A 472 -18.54 -8.15 18.61
C ILE A 472 -20.05 -8.03 18.41
N ARG A 473 -20.87 -8.46 19.39
CA ARG A 473 -22.33 -8.30 19.33
C ARG A 473 -22.73 -6.82 19.23
N ARG A 474 -22.14 -5.96 20.07
CA ARG A 474 -22.34 -4.50 20.02
C ARG A 474 -21.97 -3.91 18.67
N LEU A 475 -20.89 -4.38 18.06
CA LEU A 475 -20.43 -3.93 16.74
C LEU A 475 -21.36 -4.35 15.61
N LEU A 476 -21.89 -5.57 15.66
CA LEU A 476 -22.87 -6.06 14.68
C LEU A 476 -24.18 -5.28 14.79
N GLU A 477 -24.68 -5.03 16.00
CA GLU A 477 -25.84 -4.18 16.24
C GLU A 477 -25.61 -2.74 15.74
N PHE A 478 -24.49 -2.13 16.13
CA PHE A 478 -24.07 -0.83 15.61
C PHE A 478 -23.90 -0.86 14.10
N SER A 479 -23.66 -2.00 13.46
CA SER A 479 -23.55 -2.13 12.01
C SER A 479 -24.90 -2.49 11.36
N GLY A 480 -25.95 -2.80 12.11
CA GLY A 480 -27.25 -3.21 11.58
C GLY A 480 -27.21 -4.61 10.97
N LEU A 481 -26.33 -5.45 11.52
CA LEU A 481 -26.13 -6.84 11.13
C LEU A 481 -26.69 -7.74 12.23
N SER A 482 -27.27 -8.86 11.83
CA SER A 482 -27.62 -9.93 12.76
C SER A 482 -26.37 -10.56 13.36
N PHE A 483 -26.52 -11.22 14.50
CA PHE A 483 -25.43 -12.04 15.01
C PHE A 483 -25.22 -13.28 14.13
N GLU A 484 -23.97 -13.49 13.71
CA GLU A 484 -23.52 -14.72 13.06
C GLU A 484 -22.29 -15.25 13.79
N GLN A 485 -22.26 -16.55 14.06
CA GLN A 485 -21.18 -17.20 14.79
C GLN A 485 -19.81 -17.02 14.09
N ALA A 486 -19.81 -16.96 12.76
CA ALA A 486 -18.62 -16.69 11.96
C ALA A 486 -17.89 -15.37 12.33
N CYS A 487 -18.59 -14.39 12.90
CA CYS A 487 -17.98 -13.14 13.37
C CYS A 487 -17.13 -13.33 14.65
N LEU A 488 -17.49 -14.30 15.50
CA LEU A 488 -16.65 -14.72 16.64
C LEU A 488 -15.50 -15.60 16.16
N ASP A 489 -15.77 -16.45 15.16
CA ASP A 489 -14.81 -17.37 14.55
C ASP A 489 -14.07 -16.74 13.36
N PHE A 490 -13.76 -15.44 13.46
CA PHE A 490 -13.21 -14.65 12.36
C PHE A 490 -11.86 -15.16 11.83
N GLN A 491 -11.12 -15.93 12.65
CA GLN A 491 -9.86 -16.56 12.26
C GLN A 491 -10.02 -17.56 11.11
N ASP A 492 -11.22 -18.15 10.98
CA ASP A 492 -11.54 -19.18 9.99
C ASP A 492 -11.97 -18.58 8.65
N ASN A 493 -12.09 -17.24 8.57
CA ASN A 493 -12.41 -16.55 7.34
C ASN A 493 -11.32 -16.81 6.27
N PRO A 494 -11.67 -17.39 5.10
CA PRO A 494 -10.68 -17.80 4.10
C PRO A 494 -10.20 -16.62 3.24
N ALA A 495 -10.87 -15.46 3.28
CA ALA A 495 -10.58 -14.34 2.39
C ALA A 495 -9.13 -13.85 2.55
N PRO A 496 -8.47 -13.43 1.46
CA PRO A 496 -7.13 -12.87 1.53
C PRO A 496 -7.11 -11.59 2.37
N VAL A 497 -5.98 -11.32 3.03
CA VAL A 497 -5.75 -10.11 3.81
C VAL A 497 -4.42 -9.52 3.35
N ALA A 498 -4.41 -8.33 2.78
CA ALA A 498 -3.20 -7.65 2.32
C ALA A 498 -2.74 -6.60 3.35
N THR A 499 -2.19 -7.03 4.49
CA THR A 499 -1.69 -6.10 5.51
C THR A 499 -0.56 -6.71 6.33
N ALA A 500 0.27 -5.88 6.97
CA ALA A 500 1.35 -6.35 7.85
C ALA A 500 0.83 -7.19 9.05
N SER A 501 -0.48 -7.26 9.29
CA SER A 501 -1.12 -8.08 10.33
C SER A 501 -1.65 -9.45 9.85
N VAL A 502 -1.36 -9.93 8.64
CA VAL A 502 -1.99 -11.18 8.11
C VAL A 502 -1.90 -12.35 9.10
N ALA A 503 -0.71 -12.62 9.63
CA ALA A 503 -0.51 -13.75 10.54
C ALA A 503 -1.32 -13.60 11.84
N GLN A 504 -1.49 -12.36 12.33
CA GLN A 504 -2.22 -12.07 13.56
C GLN A 504 -3.72 -12.34 13.43
N VAL A 505 -4.33 -12.02 12.29
CA VAL A 505 -5.79 -12.18 12.09
C VAL A 505 -6.21 -13.59 11.65
N ARG A 506 -5.24 -14.49 11.46
CA ARG A 506 -5.44 -15.93 11.24
C ARG A 506 -5.26 -16.75 12.52
N GLN A 507 -5.25 -16.07 13.66
CA GLN A 507 -5.14 -16.68 14.99
C GLN A 507 -6.30 -16.17 15.85
N PRO A 508 -6.72 -16.95 16.86
CA PRO A 508 -7.64 -16.46 17.87
C PRO A 508 -7.11 -15.18 18.54
N ILE A 509 -8.03 -14.38 19.11
CA ILE A 509 -7.65 -13.18 19.87
C ILE A 509 -6.68 -13.57 20.99
N TYR A 510 -5.59 -12.83 21.10
CA TYR A 510 -4.58 -13.02 22.14
C TYR A 510 -4.26 -11.70 22.84
N THR A 511 -3.86 -11.79 24.10
CA THR A 511 -3.58 -10.62 24.97
C THR A 511 -2.10 -10.24 25.04
N SER A 512 -1.20 -11.00 24.41
CA SER A 512 0.26 -10.79 24.44
C SER A 512 0.75 -9.49 23.76
N SER A 513 -0.15 -8.75 23.10
CA SER A 513 0.11 -7.42 22.54
C SER A 513 -0.14 -6.28 23.55
N ARG A 514 -0.88 -6.54 24.65
CA ARG A 514 -1.22 -5.56 25.67
C ARG A 514 -0.03 -5.28 26.58
N GLY A 515 0.25 -4.00 26.82
CA GLY A 515 1.34 -3.58 27.71
C GLY A 515 2.71 -3.95 27.18
N ARG A 516 2.85 -4.23 25.87
CA ARG A 516 4.14 -4.59 25.27
C ARG A 516 5.13 -3.44 25.39
N TRP A 517 4.64 -2.21 25.34
CA TRP A 517 5.43 -0.99 25.57
C TRP A 517 6.22 -1.01 26.87
N LYS A 518 5.78 -1.71 27.92
CA LYS A 518 6.49 -1.80 29.21
C LYS A 518 7.87 -2.44 29.07
N ARG A 519 8.03 -3.41 28.16
CA ARG A 519 9.34 -4.00 27.85
C ARG A 519 10.29 -3.04 27.12
N TYR A 520 9.74 -1.97 26.55
CA TYR A 520 10.45 -0.96 25.78
C TYR A 520 10.39 0.40 26.49
N GLU A 521 10.05 0.44 27.77
CA GLU A 521 9.78 1.69 28.49
C GLU A 521 10.99 2.63 28.46
N ALA A 522 12.19 2.11 28.73
CA ALA A 522 13.42 2.90 28.71
C ALA A 522 13.67 3.56 27.34
N PRO A 523 13.72 2.83 26.20
CA PRO A 523 13.90 3.45 24.90
C PRO A 523 12.69 4.27 24.40
N LEU A 524 11.47 4.05 24.92
CA LEU A 524 10.29 4.85 24.57
C LEU A 524 10.12 6.14 25.37
N ARG A 525 10.99 6.41 26.35
CA ARG A 525 10.87 7.56 27.24
C ARG A 525 10.54 8.91 26.55
N PRO A 526 11.13 9.28 25.39
CA PRO A 526 10.77 10.52 24.71
C PRO A 526 9.28 10.59 24.33
N ALA A 527 8.73 9.47 23.83
CA ALA A 527 7.31 9.37 23.47
C ALA A 527 6.41 9.36 24.72
N LEU A 528 6.78 8.61 25.75
CA LEU A 528 5.98 8.51 26.99
C LEU A 528 5.85 9.85 27.69
N ARG A 529 6.92 10.66 27.70
CA ARG A 529 6.91 12.02 28.25
C ARG A 529 5.83 12.88 27.59
N ILE A 530 5.83 12.94 26.27
CA ILE A 530 4.86 13.74 25.50
C ILE A 530 3.44 13.24 25.71
N LEU A 531 3.23 11.91 25.71
CA LEU A 531 1.90 11.35 25.95
C LEU A 531 1.36 11.69 27.35
N ARG A 532 2.21 11.75 28.38
CA ARG A 532 1.84 12.22 29.73
C ARG A 532 1.55 13.72 29.75
N GLU A 533 2.42 14.54 29.15
CA GLU A 533 2.23 16.00 29.04
C GLU A 533 0.93 16.35 28.32
N ARG A 534 0.51 15.55 27.33
CA ARG A 534 -0.75 15.68 26.59
C ARG A 534 -1.96 15.02 27.29
N GLY A 535 -1.78 14.37 28.44
CA GLY A 535 -2.87 13.74 29.21
C GLY A 535 -3.36 12.39 28.67
N TRP A 536 -2.65 11.79 27.72
CA TRP A 536 -3.02 10.52 27.09
C TRP A 536 -2.31 9.29 27.69
N LEU A 537 -1.47 9.49 28.70
CA LEU A 537 -0.86 8.43 29.49
C LEU A 537 -0.85 8.86 30.96
N ALA A 538 -1.28 7.98 31.87
CA ALA A 538 -1.22 8.29 33.30
C ALA A 538 0.24 8.35 33.80
N GLU A 539 0.48 9.12 34.86
CA GLU A 539 1.83 9.21 35.46
C GLU A 539 2.31 7.86 36.01
N ASP A 540 1.39 7.03 36.50
CA ASP A 540 1.66 5.72 37.12
C ASP A 540 1.36 4.49 36.22
N ALA A 541 1.18 4.68 34.90
CA ALA A 541 0.74 3.63 33.95
C ALA A 541 1.75 2.51 33.68
#